data_AF-A0A9W6N1Z7-F1
#
_entry.id   AF-A0A9W6N1Z7-F1
#
_cell.length_a   1.000
_cell.length_b   1.000
_cell.length_c   1.000
_cell.angle_alpha   90.00
_cell.angle_beta   90.00
_cell.angle_gamma   90.00
#
_symmetry.space_group_name_H-M   'P 1'
#
loop_
_entity.id
_entity.type
_entity.pdbx_description
1 polymer ?
#
loop_
_entity_poly.entity_id
_entity_poly.type
_entity_poly.pdbx_seq_one_letter_code
_entity_poly.pdbx_strand_id
1 'polypeptide(L)'
;MKKLTLEDLSRDELLAWIKLNGLFSVRQVDLLTVRHTTLTAKSQAATQRWTEAEIAHAKAMQAWFHCKDNGRERNRLDRIYLDLKDAAAKARRAHERAERERDACWAAMEAEWERAR
;
A
#
# COMPACT_ATOMS: atom_id res chain seq x y z
N MET A 1 6.67 -12.88 10.95
CA MET A 1 5.79 -13.41 9.88
C MET A 1 5.77 -14.94 10.00
N LYS A 2 4.66 -15.63 9.66
CA LYS A 2 4.63 -17.10 9.62
C LYS A 2 5.39 -17.61 8.38
N LYS A 3 5.84 -18.87 8.40
CA LYS A 3 6.44 -19.52 7.23
C LYS A 3 5.41 -19.55 6.09
N LEU A 4 5.79 -19.00 4.94
CA LEU A 4 4.94 -18.93 3.76
C LEU A 4 4.89 -20.28 3.04
N THR A 5 3.71 -20.70 2.63
CA THR A 5 3.45 -21.89 1.81
C THR A 5 2.88 -21.47 0.45
N LEU A 6 2.73 -22.41 -0.48
CA LEU A 6 2.08 -22.13 -1.76
C LEU A 6 0.61 -21.69 -1.60
N GLU A 7 -0.08 -22.16 -0.55
CA GLU A 7 -1.48 -21.79 -0.28
C GLU A 7 -1.64 -20.34 0.16
N ASP A 8 -0.56 -19.72 0.68
CA ASP A 8 -0.55 -18.32 1.10
C ASP A 8 -0.37 -17.35 -0.07
N LEU A 9 0.02 -17.85 -1.25
CA LEU A 9 0.20 -17.05 -2.45
C LEU A 9 -1.14 -16.86 -3.16
N SER A 10 -1.39 -15.63 -3.61
CA SER A 10 -2.45 -15.37 -4.57
C SER A 10 -2.18 -16.08 -5.90
N ARG A 11 -3.21 -16.21 -6.73
CA ARG A 11 -3.10 -16.82 -8.07
C ARG A 11 -1.99 -16.18 -8.91
N ASP A 12 -1.89 -14.85 -8.89
CA ASP A 12 -0.91 -14.12 -9.70
C ASP A 12 0.51 -14.34 -9.16
N GLU A 13 0.67 -14.39 -7.84
CA GLU A 13 1.93 -14.75 -7.19
C GLU A 13 2.34 -16.20 -7.51
N LEU A 14 1.41 -17.16 -7.46
CA LEU A 14 1.68 -18.54 -7.85
C LEU A 14 2.17 -18.63 -9.29
N LEU A 15 1.50 -17.94 -10.22
CA LEU A 15 1.91 -17.91 -11.62
C LEU A 15 3.29 -17.25 -11.81
N ALA A 16 3.58 -16.17 -11.08
CA ALA A 16 4.89 -15.53 -11.10
C ALA A 16 5.99 -16.47 -10.55
N TRP A 17 5.71 -17.18 -9.46
CA TRP A 17 6.63 -18.15 -8.88
C TRP A 17 6.94 -19.31 -9.84
N ILE A 18 5.91 -19.91 -10.47
CA ILE A 18 6.06 -21.00 -11.45
C ILE A 18 6.97 -20.54 -12.62
N LYS A 19 6.77 -19.31 -13.12
CA LYS A 19 7.56 -18.76 -14.22
C LYS A 19 9.03 -18.55 -13.86
N LEU A 20 9.33 -18.21 -12.60
CA LEU A 20 10.68 -17.90 -12.14
C LEU A 20 11.48 -19.16 -11.75
N ASN A 21 10.84 -20.17 -11.14
CA ASN A 21 11.55 -21.27 -10.49
C ASN A 21 11.31 -22.66 -11.11
N GLY A 22 10.37 -22.79 -12.05
CA GLY A 22 9.93 -24.11 -12.53
C GLY A 22 9.25 -24.94 -11.43
N LEU A 23 9.08 -26.25 -11.66
CA LEU A 23 8.30 -27.14 -10.79
C LEU A 23 9.12 -27.95 -9.77
N PHE A 24 10.45 -27.78 -9.73
CA PHE A 24 11.31 -28.80 -9.13
C PHE A 24 11.74 -28.55 -7.67
N SER A 25 11.55 -27.34 -7.12
CA SER A 25 11.73 -27.12 -5.67
C SER A 25 11.04 -25.84 -5.19
N VAL A 26 10.46 -25.89 -3.98
CA VAL A 26 9.89 -24.73 -3.32
C VAL A 26 10.83 -24.29 -2.20
N ARG A 27 11.57 -23.20 -2.40
CA ARG A 27 12.36 -22.58 -1.33
C ARG A 27 11.62 -21.41 -0.72
N GLN A 28 11.80 -21.24 0.59
CA GLN A 28 11.15 -20.16 1.34
C GLN A 28 11.48 -18.77 0.77
N VAL A 29 12.75 -18.56 0.42
CA VAL A 29 13.24 -17.32 -0.19
C VAL A 29 12.56 -17.01 -1.51
N ASP A 30 12.29 -18.03 -2.34
CA ASP A 30 11.65 -17.83 -3.65
C ASP A 30 10.19 -17.38 -3.49
N LEU A 31 9.46 -17.97 -2.55
CA LEU A 31 8.08 -17.57 -2.21
C LEU A 31 8.04 -16.15 -1.65
N LEU A 32 8.95 -15.83 -0.73
CA LEU A 32 9.05 -14.51 -0.13
C LEU A 32 9.44 -13.44 -1.15
N THR A 33 10.31 -13.78 -2.11
CA THR A 33 10.70 -12.86 -3.19
C THR A 33 9.50 -12.46 -4.03
N VAL A 34 8.69 -13.43 -4.46
CA VAL A 34 7.48 -13.15 -5.25
C VAL A 34 6.46 -12.35 -4.43
N ARG A 35 6.25 -12.72 -3.16
CA ARG A 35 5.37 -11.99 -2.26
C ARG A 35 5.85 -10.55 -2.06
N HIS A 36 7.14 -10.34 -1.89
CA HIS A 36 7.73 -9.02 -1.72
C HIS A 36 7.55 -8.14 -2.96
N THR A 37 7.68 -8.69 -4.17
CA THR A 37 7.40 -7.94 -5.41
C THR A 37 5.95 -7.46 -5.45
N THR A 38 4.99 -8.33 -5.12
CA THR A 38 3.57 -7.96 -5.06
C THR A 38 3.30 -6.90 -3.99
N LEU A 39 3.87 -7.05 -2.81
CA LEU A 39 3.73 -6.09 -1.71
C LEU A 39 4.38 -4.75 -2.04
N THR A 40 5.49 -4.73 -2.78
CA THR A 40 6.13 -3.51 -3.28
C THR A 40 5.19 -2.76 -4.22
N ALA A 41 4.60 -3.45 -5.20
CA ALA A 41 3.63 -2.85 -6.13
C ALA A 41 2.38 -2.33 -5.39
N LYS A 42 1.86 -3.11 -4.43
CA LYS A 42 0.74 -2.71 -3.57
C LYS A 42 1.08 -1.46 -2.76
N SER A 43 2.28 -1.39 -2.21
CA SER A 43 2.73 -0.24 -1.42
C SER A 43 2.87 1.00 -2.28
N GLN A 44 3.49 0.89 -3.47
CA GLN A 44 3.59 1.99 -4.43
C GLN A 44 2.21 2.52 -4.85
N ALA A 45 1.26 1.63 -5.16
CA ALA A 45 -0.11 2.02 -5.48
C ALA A 45 -0.82 2.70 -4.31
N ALA A 46 -0.59 2.23 -3.07
CA ALA A 46 -1.13 2.87 -1.87
C ALA A 46 -0.51 4.26 -1.61
N THR A 47 0.80 4.41 -1.83
CA THR A 47 1.51 5.69 -1.78
C THR A 47 0.92 6.67 -2.78
N GLN A 48 0.72 6.25 -4.04
CA GLN A 48 0.13 7.10 -5.07
C GLN A 48 -1.27 7.59 -4.66
N ARG A 49 -2.14 6.68 -4.21
CA ARG A 49 -3.50 7.03 -3.75
C ARG A 49 -3.48 7.98 -2.55
N TRP A 50 -2.54 7.79 -1.62
CA TRP A 50 -2.38 8.70 -0.50
C TRP A 50 -1.95 10.10 -0.96
N THR A 51 -0.95 10.19 -1.84
CA THR A 51 -0.50 11.46 -2.42
C THR A 51 -1.63 12.18 -3.16
N GLU A 52 -2.40 11.47 -3.97
CA GLU A 52 -3.56 12.02 -4.69
C GLU A 52 -4.63 12.57 -3.72
N ALA A 53 -4.92 11.84 -2.64
CA ALA A 53 -5.86 12.28 -1.62
C ALA A 53 -5.37 13.50 -0.84
N GLU A 54 -4.07 13.56 -0.50
CA GLU A 54 -3.46 14.74 0.15
C GLU A 54 -3.51 15.97 -0.76
N ILE A 55 -3.21 15.82 -2.05
CA ILE A 55 -3.33 16.91 -3.03
C ILE A 55 -4.76 17.41 -3.11
N ALA A 56 -5.76 16.51 -3.15
CA ALA A 56 -7.16 16.88 -3.18
C ALA A 56 -7.58 17.62 -1.90
N HIS A 57 -7.18 17.11 -0.73
CA HIS A 57 -7.43 17.76 0.56
C HIS A 57 -6.77 19.15 0.65
N ALA A 58 -5.52 19.30 0.20
CA ALA A 58 -4.83 20.58 0.16
C ALA A 58 -5.54 21.60 -0.76
N LYS A 59 -5.99 21.17 -1.94
CA LYS A 59 -6.78 22.02 -2.85
C LYS A 59 -8.11 22.45 -2.22
N ALA A 60 -8.80 21.55 -1.53
CA ALA A 60 -10.04 21.89 -0.84
C ALA A 60 -9.82 22.84 0.33
N MET A 61 -8.73 22.66 1.08
CA MET A 61 -8.32 23.57 2.14
C MET A 61 -8.04 24.98 1.59
N GLN A 62 -7.32 25.09 0.47
CA GLN A 62 -7.09 26.37 -0.21
C GLN A 62 -8.41 27.02 -0.68
N ALA A 63 -9.29 26.24 -1.32
CA ALA A 63 -10.59 26.74 -1.76
C ALA A 63 -11.43 27.25 -0.58
N TRP A 64 -11.42 26.53 0.53
CA TRP A 64 -12.07 26.94 1.77
C TRP A 64 -11.49 28.24 2.33
N PHE A 65 -10.16 28.37 2.40
CA PHE A 65 -9.49 29.58 2.87
C PHE A 65 -9.77 30.82 2.01
N HIS A 66 -9.89 30.64 0.69
CA HIS A 66 -10.13 31.75 -0.24
C HIS A 66 -11.61 32.10 -0.42
N CYS A 67 -12.53 31.34 0.18
CA CYS A 67 -13.96 31.64 0.15
C CYS A 67 -14.27 32.90 0.97
N LYS A 68 -14.65 33.98 0.30
CA LYS A 68 -15.14 35.22 0.93
C LYS A 68 -16.67 35.30 0.84
N ASP A 69 -17.30 35.57 1.99
CA ASP A 69 -18.65 36.16 2.14
C ASP A 69 -19.87 35.48 1.47
N ASN A 70 -19.82 34.16 1.22
CA ASN A 70 -21.03 33.39 0.89
C ASN A 70 -21.20 32.20 1.85
N GLY A 71 -22.08 32.33 2.84
CA GLY A 71 -22.30 31.30 3.87
C GLY A 71 -22.73 29.94 3.31
N ARG A 72 -23.48 29.90 2.19
CA ARG A 72 -23.87 28.64 1.54
C ARG A 72 -22.69 27.95 0.87
N GLU A 73 -21.84 28.73 0.19
CA GLU A 73 -20.64 28.20 -0.45
C GLU A 73 -19.60 27.77 0.57
N ARG A 74 -19.45 28.52 1.68
CA ARG A 74 -18.60 28.13 2.79
C ARG A 74 -19.01 26.79 3.39
N ASN A 75 -20.29 26.60 3.69
CA ASN A 75 -20.81 25.31 4.20
C ASN A 75 -20.58 24.14 3.21
N ARG A 76 -20.68 24.41 1.90
CA ARG A 76 -20.38 23.41 0.87
C ARG A 76 -18.90 23.04 0.88
N LEU A 77 -18.01 24.02 0.94
CA LEU A 77 -16.57 23.83 0.98
C LEU A 77 -16.12 23.17 2.30
N ASP A 78 -16.76 23.49 3.43
CA ASP A 78 -16.54 22.83 4.71
C ASP A 78 -16.80 21.32 4.60
N ARG A 79 -17.92 20.93 4.01
CA ARG A 79 -18.25 19.52 3.80
C ARG A 79 -17.23 18.84 2.90
N ILE A 80 -16.88 19.46 1.77
CA ILE A 80 -15.87 18.93 0.84
C ILE A 80 -14.51 18.77 1.53
N TYR A 81 -14.11 19.76 2.33
CA TYR A 81 -12.87 19.72 3.10
C TYR A 81 -12.85 18.55 4.09
N LEU A 82 -13.92 18.38 4.87
CA LEU A 82 -14.04 17.27 5.83
C LEU A 82 -14.03 15.89 5.14
N ASP A 83 -14.80 15.75 4.06
CA ASP A 83 -14.86 14.50 3.28
C ASP A 83 -13.48 14.13 2.72
N LEU A 84 -12.74 15.11 2.19
CA LEU A 84 -11.39 14.88 1.65
C LEU A 84 -10.33 14.67 2.73
N LYS A 85 -10.47 15.32 3.89
CA LYS A 85 -9.63 15.05 5.06
C LYS A 85 -9.77 13.61 5.54
N ASP A 86 -11.00 13.11 5.61
CA ASP A 86 -11.29 11.72 5.97
C ASP A 86 -10.77 10.74 4.91
N ALA A 87 -10.91 11.08 3.62
CA ALA A 87 -10.36 10.28 2.53
C ALA A 87 -8.82 10.20 2.58
N ALA A 88 -8.13 11.32 2.82
CA ALA A 88 -6.69 11.37 2.99
C ALA A 88 -6.23 10.54 4.20
N ALA A 89 -6.92 10.65 5.34
CA ALA A 89 -6.63 9.86 6.53
C ALA A 89 -6.81 8.35 6.29
N LYS A 90 -7.85 7.93 5.56
CA LYS A 90 -8.05 6.52 5.18
C LYS A 90 -6.95 6.04 4.24
N ALA A 91 -6.58 6.84 3.24
CA ALA A 91 -5.52 6.50 2.30
C ALA A 91 -4.16 6.38 2.99
N ARG A 92 -3.84 7.28 3.94
CA ARG A 92 -2.65 7.20 4.78
C ARG A 92 -2.58 5.90 5.56
N ARG A 93 -3.66 5.50 6.25
CA ARG A 93 -3.71 4.22 7.00
C ARG A 93 -3.50 3.02 6.08
N ALA A 94 -4.04 3.07 4.86
CA ALA A 94 -3.85 2.01 3.87
C ALA A 94 -2.38 1.94 3.39
N HIS A 95 -1.76 3.09 3.14
CA HIS A 95 -0.33 3.20 2.81
C HIS A 95 0.55 2.67 3.96
N GLU A 96 0.35 3.13 5.19
CA GLU A 96 1.11 2.66 6.36
C GLU A 96 0.98 1.15 6.56
N ARG A 97 -0.20 0.58 6.31
CA ARG A 97 -0.41 -0.87 6.37
C ARG A 97 0.36 -1.59 5.26
N ALA A 98 0.32 -1.08 4.03
CA ALA A 98 1.02 -1.68 2.91
C ALA A 98 2.55 -1.63 3.09
N GLU A 99 3.09 -0.52 3.60
CA GLU A 99 4.52 -0.39 3.93
C GLU A 99 4.91 -1.39 5.03
N ARG A 100 4.14 -1.47 6.12
CA ARG A 100 4.41 -2.46 7.19
C ARG A 100 4.38 -3.90 6.69
N GLU A 101 3.44 -4.24 5.81
CA GLU A 101 3.38 -5.58 5.19
C GLU A 101 4.61 -5.85 4.32
N ARG A 102 5.03 -4.87 3.49
CA ARG A 102 6.24 -4.97 2.66
C ARG A 102 7.49 -5.15 3.53
N ASP A 103 7.67 -4.32 4.54
CA ASP A 103 8.84 -4.32 5.41
C ASP A 103 8.92 -5.60 6.24
N ALA A 104 7.77 -6.10 6.73
CA ALA A 104 7.72 -7.39 7.42
C ALA A 104 8.09 -8.57 6.49
N CYS A 105 7.74 -8.48 5.20
CA CYS A 105 8.14 -9.47 4.20
C CYS A 105 9.65 -9.39 3.90
N TRP A 106 10.20 -8.18 3.81
CA TRP A 106 11.64 -7.96 3.62
C TRP A 106 12.45 -8.52 4.79
N ALA A 107 12.08 -8.19 6.03
CA ALA A 107 12.73 -8.73 7.23
C ALA A 107 12.67 -10.26 7.29
N ALA A 108 11.58 -10.87 6.81
CA ALA A 108 11.48 -12.32 6.69
C ALA A 108 12.43 -12.89 5.62
N MET A 109 12.63 -12.19 4.50
CA MET A 109 13.62 -12.59 3.49
C MET A 109 15.04 -12.55 4.04
N GLU A 110 15.42 -11.46 4.72
CA GLU A 110 16.73 -11.31 5.34
C GLU A 110 17.01 -12.45 6.33
N ALA A 111 16.05 -12.76 7.20
CA ALA A 111 16.17 -13.86 8.16
C ALA A 111 16.35 -15.24 7.50
N GLU A 112 15.74 -15.49 6.32
CA GLU A 112 15.97 -16.75 5.59
C GLU A 112 17.34 -16.80 4.91
N TRP A 113 17.84 -15.66 4.41
CA TRP A 113 19.20 -15.59 3.88
C TRP A 113 20.26 -15.80 4.96
N GLU A 114 20.06 -15.25 6.16
CA GLU A 114 20.96 -15.48 7.29
C GLU A 114 21.00 -16.95 7.72
N ARG A 115 19.87 -17.67 7.66
CA ARG A 115 19.83 -19.11 7.97
C ARG A 115 20.48 -20.00 6.93
N ALA A 116 20.58 -19.53 5.69
CA ALA A 116 21.18 -20.27 4.59
C ALA A 116 22.70 -20.04 4.47
N ARG A 117 23.26 -19.17 5.31
CA ARG A 117 24.68 -18.82 5.38
C ARG A 117 25.40 -19.64 6.45
#